data_AF-A0AAN4TEX1-F1
#
_entry.id   AF-A0AAN4TEX1-F1
#
_cell.length_a   1.000
_cell.length_b   1.000
_cell.length_c   1.000
_cell.angle_alpha   90.00
_cell.angle_beta   90.00
_cell.angle_gamma   90.00
#
_symmetry.space_group_name_H-M   'P 1'
#
loop_
_entity.id
_entity.type
_entity.pdbx_description
1 polymer ?
#
loop_
_entity_poly.entity_id
_entity_poly.type
_entity_poly.pdbx_seq_one_letter_code
_entity_poly.pdbx_strand_id
1 'polypeptide(L)'
;MRFLPWAAAILSAVCVQANEWHAYYRLTSDAYQAKFNDLVGQGYRLNSVSGYERNGQPNFAVIFEKKSSTAWKSHHGMTSAAYQKKFDEYLSQGYRVVQVNGYTVGDDAYYAAIWDKSPSAGWVTRHGMTIESMQKYFDEYLKQGYKLTHISGYELKGEERFAAVWEKTNDHIAWLSYANMTSAEYQSRFDKYVKDGYRLVDVDGYQVDDHVYYAAIWDKSASGAWVARHGLDSPSFQAAFDKYKKEGYVLRAFSGYNSGKEDRYAGLWIKP
;
A
#
# COMPACT_ATOMS: atom_id res chain seq x y z
N MET A 1 -21.42 20.86 -57.52
CA MET A 1 -20.45 19.93 -56.90
C MET A 1 -20.06 20.47 -55.54
N ARG A 2 -20.51 19.83 -54.45
CA ARG A 2 -20.17 20.21 -53.06
C ARG A 2 -18.97 19.36 -52.61
N PHE A 3 -17.86 20.00 -52.25
CA PHE A 3 -16.74 19.34 -51.58
C PHE A 3 -16.91 19.50 -50.07
N LEU A 4 -17.03 18.38 -49.34
CA LEU A 4 -16.92 18.32 -47.89
C LEU A 4 -15.46 18.11 -47.53
N PRO A 5 -14.81 19.00 -46.75
CA PRO A 5 -13.48 18.72 -46.24
C PRO A 5 -13.59 17.76 -45.06
N TRP A 6 -12.86 16.65 -45.12
CA TRP A 6 -12.67 15.79 -43.97
C TRP A 6 -11.73 16.47 -42.98
N ALA A 7 -12.28 16.89 -41.83
CA ALA A 7 -11.48 17.27 -40.68
C ALA A 7 -10.90 16.00 -40.05
N ALA A 8 -9.61 15.74 -40.28
CA ALA A 8 -8.88 14.74 -39.51
C ALA A 8 -8.70 15.27 -38.09
N ALA A 9 -9.47 14.72 -37.14
CA ALA A 9 -9.22 14.93 -35.72
C ALA A 9 -7.88 14.27 -35.36
N ILE A 10 -6.84 15.08 -35.20
CA ILE A 10 -5.58 14.62 -34.61
C ILE A 10 -5.86 14.37 -33.13
N LEU A 11 -6.17 13.11 -32.79
CA LEU A 11 -6.12 12.65 -31.40
C LEU A 11 -4.65 12.66 -30.98
N SER A 12 -4.21 13.75 -30.36
CA SER A 12 -2.98 13.76 -29.59
C SER A 12 -3.17 12.88 -28.35
N ALA A 13 -2.77 11.62 -28.44
CA ALA A 13 -2.58 10.78 -27.26
C ALA A 13 -1.43 11.39 -26.45
N VAL A 14 -1.75 12.08 -25.35
CA VAL A 14 -0.76 12.43 -24.34
C VAL A 14 -0.31 11.12 -23.72
N CYS A 15 0.81 10.56 -24.16
CA CYS A 15 1.48 9.49 -23.46
C CYS A 15 1.96 10.06 -22.12
N VAL A 16 1.23 9.76 -21.04
CA VAL A 16 1.65 10.12 -19.68
C VAL A 16 2.86 9.27 -19.35
N GLN A 17 4.05 9.85 -19.42
CA GLN A 17 5.27 9.16 -19.01
C GLN A 17 5.22 8.90 -17.49
N ALA A 18 5.63 7.71 -17.08
CA ALA A 18 5.82 7.38 -15.67
C ALA A 18 6.75 8.40 -15.00
N ASN A 19 6.41 8.84 -13.78
CA ASN A 19 7.39 9.50 -12.93
C ASN A 19 8.58 8.58 -12.70
N GLU A 20 9.75 9.16 -12.46
CA GLU A 20 10.91 8.39 -12.05
C GLU A 20 10.66 7.73 -10.68
N TRP A 21 10.97 6.44 -10.54
CA TRP A 21 10.65 5.69 -9.33
C TRP A 21 11.72 4.63 -9.02
N HIS A 22 11.85 4.31 -7.73
CA HIS A 22 12.71 3.26 -7.22
C HIS A 22 11.96 2.43 -6.18
N ALA A 23 12.23 1.13 -6.12
CA ALA A 23 11.74 0.29 -5.05
C ALA A 23 12.87 -0.61 -4.54
N TYR A 24 12.85 -0.89 -3.24
CA TYR A 24 13.84 -1.68 -2.54
C TYR A 24 13.16 -2.54 -1.49
N TYR A 25 13.76 -3.67 -1.15
CA TYR A 25 13.26 -4.58 -0.12
C TYR A 25 14.44 -5.25 0.60
N ARG A 26 14.17 -5.92 1.71
CA ARG A 26 15.19 -6.43 2.66
C ARG A 26 16.13 -5.33 3.16
N LEU A 27 15.60 -4.12 3.30
CA LEU A 27 16.34 -3.03 3.92
C LEU A 27 16.30 -3.20 5.44
N THR A 28 17.47 -3.34 6.07
CA THR A 28 17.58 -3.13 7.53
C THR A 28 17.21 -1.70 7.90
N SER A 29 16.97 -1.41 9.18
CA SER A 29 16.70 -0.05 9.64
C SER A 29 17.74 0.98 9.15
N ASP A 30 19.03 0.67 9.24
CA ASP A 30 20.09 1.57 8.80
C ASP A 30 20.12 1.74 7.28
N ALA A 31 19.93 0.64 6.53
CA ALA A 31 19.90 0.69 5.07
C ALA A 31 18.66 1.46 4.56
N TYR A 32 17.52 1.30 5.23
CA TYR A 32 16.33 2.10 4.99
C TYR A 32 16.64 3.58 5.22
N GLN A 33 17.21 3.95 6.37
CA GLN A 33 17.43 5.35 6.71
C GLN A 33 18.44 6.01 5.76
N ALA A 34 19.49 5.29 5.36
CA ALA A 34 20.45 5.75 4.36
C ALA A 34 19.77 6.00 3.00
N LYS A 35 18.97 5.04 2.51
CA LYS A 35 18.23 5.19 1.24
C LYS A 35 17.19 6.29 1.28
N PHE A 36 16.49 6.42 2.41
CA PHE A 36 15.53 7.49 2.64
C PHE A 36 16.22 8.85 2.53
N ASN A 37 17.31 9.07 3.27
CA ASN A 37 18.03 10.34 3.25
C ASN A 37 18.55 10.70 1.84
N ASP A 38 19.13 9.72 1.15
CA ASP A 38 19.65 9.87 -0.21
C ASP A 38 18.54 10.26 -1.20
N LEU A 39 17.48 9.46 -1.31
CA LEU A 39 16.42 9.67 -2.29
C LEU A 39 15.57 10.92 -1.96
N VAL A 40 15.32 11.20 -0.68
CA VAL A 40 14.64 12.44 -0.30
C VAL A 40 15.50 13.68 -0.63
N GLY A 41 16.82 13.60 -0.42
CA GLY A 41 17.75 14.65 -0.83
C GLY A 41 17.78 14.90 -2.35
N GLN A 42 17.49 13.87 -3.14
CA GLN A 42 17.35 13.95 -4.60
C GLN A 42 15.94 14.36 -5.08
N GLY A 43 15.02 14.63 -4.15
CA GLY A 43 13.66 15.09 -4.45
C GLY A 43 12.63 13.98 -4.67
N TYR A 44 12.92 12.74 -4.30
CA TYR A 44 11.90 11.67 -4.29
C TYR A 44 11.06 11.74 -3.02
N ARG A 45 9.81 11.28 -3.12
CA ARG A 45 8.92 11.03 -1.97
C ARG A 45 8.78 9.54 -1.74
N LEU A 46 8.79 9.13 -0.47
CA LEU A 46 8.38 7.78 -0.09
C LEU A 46 6.86 7.66 -0.29
N ASN A 47 6.45 6.68 -1.09
CA ASN A 47 5.06 6.45 -1.47
C ASN A 47 4.46 5.18 -0.86
N SER A 48 5.29 4.19 -0.55
CA SER A 48 4.87 3.00 0.18
C SER A 48 5.98 2.55 1.12
N VAL A 49 5.61 2.08 2.30
CA VAL A 49 6.46 1.37 3.25
C VAL A 49 5.71 0.19 3.84
N SER A 50 6.37 -0.96 3.85
CA SER A 50 5.93 -2.20 4.50
C SER A 50 7.09 -2.73 5.33
N GLY A 51 6.86 -2.91 6.63
CA GLY A 51 7.79 -3.55 7.55
C GLY A 51 7.44 -5.03 7.71
N TYR A 52 8.46 -5.84 7.97
CA TYR A 52 8.32 -7.27 8.25
C TYR A 52 9.54 -7.77 9.02
N GLU A 53 9.42 -8.92 9.66
CA GLU A 53 10.55 -9.55 10.33
C GLU A 53 11.40 -10.32 9.32
N ARG A 54 12.72 -10.27 9.48
CA ARG A 54 13.60 -11.26 8.87
C ARG A 54 14.79 -11.51 9.79
N ASN A 55 14.96 -12.77 10.20
CA ASN A 55 16.03 -13.20 11.10
C ASN A 55 16.03 -12.44 12.43
N GLY A 56 14.86 -12.22 13.03
CA GLY A 56 14.68 -11.50 14.29
C GLY A 56 14.98 -10.01 14.22
N GLN A 57 14.97 -9.42 13.02
CA GLN A 57 15.28 -8.00 12.80
C GLN A 57 14.24 -7.34 11.89
N PRO A 58 13.92 -6.05 12.12
CA PRO A 58 13.03 -5.31 11.25
C PRO A 58 13.65 -5.14 9.86
N ASN A 59 12.89 -5.49 8.83
CA ASN A 59 13.22 -5.26 7.43
C ASN A 59 12.10 -4.48 6.75
N PHE A 60 12.45 -3.73 5.70
CA PHE A 60 11.52 -2.83 5.02
C PHE A 60 11.52 -3.04 3.51
N ALA A 61 10.31 -3.02 2.95
CA ALA A 61 9.98 -2.91 1.54
C ALA A 61 9.42 -1.50 1.27
N VAL A 62 9.96 -0.81 0.26
CA VAL A 62 9.68 0.62 0.02
C VAL A 62 9.53 0.94 -1.45
N ILE A 63 8.71 1.95 -1.74
CA ILE A 63 8.60 2.58 -3.07
C ILE A 63 8.84 4.08 -2.91
N PHE A 64 9.78 4.61 -3.67
CA PHE A 64 10.05 6.04 -3.83
C PHE A 64 9.62 6.49 -5.23
N GLU A 65 9.00 7.66 -5.34
CA GLU A 65 8.59 8.25 -6.62
C GLU A 65 8.97 9.74 -6.64
N LYS A 66 9.55 10.18 -7.75
CA LYS A 66 9.88 11.58 -7.99
C LYS A 66 8.67 12.28 -8.59
N LYS A 67 7.83 12.82 -7.71
CA LYS A 67 6.61 13.52 -8.08
C LYS A 67 6.45 14.79 -7.26
N SER A 68 5.73 15.77 -7.80
CA SER A 68 5.25 16.90 -7.01
C SER A 68 4.34 16.38 -5.89
N SER A 69 4.56 16.85 -4.67
CA SER A 69 3.75 16.49 -3.52
C SER A 69 3.63 17.65 -2.54
N THR A 70 2.57 17.63 -1.74
CA THR A 70 2.49 18.46 -0.54
C THR A 70 3.61 18.08 0.45
N ALA A 71 3.82 18.92 1.47
CA ALA A 71 4.74 18.61 2.55
C ALA A 71 4.37 17.26 3.18
N TRP A 72 5.37 16.41 3.43
CA TRP A 72 5.17 15.06 3.93
C TRP A 72 6.23 14.67 4.97
N LYS A 73 5.94 13.64 5.75
CA LYS A 73 6.81 13.04 6.78
C LYS A 73 6.66 11.52 6.73
N SER A 74 7.70 10.78 7.09
CA SER A 74 7.61 9.33 7.28
C SER A 74 8.58 8.88 8.36
N HIS A 75 8.22 7.82 9.07
CA HIS A 75 8.97 7.19 10.15
C HIS A 75 8.76 5.68 10.08
N HIS A 76 9.75 4.92 10.52
CA HIS A 76 9.72 3.46 10.64
C HIS A 76 10.23 3.04 12.02
N GLY A 77 10.11 1.75 12.37
CA GLY A 77 10.62 1.24 13.65
C GLY A 77 9.92 1.78 14.90
N MET A 78 8.71 2.33 14.79
CA MET A 78 8.03 2.97 15.92
C MET A 78 7.28 1.94 16.78
N THR A 79 7.44 1.99 18.10
CA THR A 79 6.48 1.33 19.01
C THR A 79 5.10 1.99 18.90
N SER A 80 4.05 1.33 19.42
CA SER A 80 2.69 1.92 19.44
C SER A 80 2.65 3.31 20.10
N ALA A 81 3.36 3.48 21.23
CA ALA A 81 3.45 4.77 21.91
C ALA A 81 4.21 5.84 21.11
N ALA A 82 5.30 5.44 20.43
CA ALA A 82 6.06 6.36 19.58
C ALA A 82 5.25 6.79 18.35
N TYR A 83 4.52 5.85 17.73
CA TYR A 83 3.59 6.15 16.64
C TYR A 83 2.50 7.13 17.10
N GLN A 84 1.86 6.88 18.26
CA GLN A 84 0.82 7.76 18.78
C GLN A 84 1.35 9.19 19.03
N LYS A 85 2.54 9.32 19.63
CA LYS A 85 3.18 10.62 19.83
C LYS A 85 3.41 11.37 18.50
N LYS A 86 3.88 10.67 17.46
CA LYS A 86 4.07 11.24 16.12
C LYS A 86 2.75 11.59 15.43
N PHE A 87 1.73 10.76 15.61
CA PHE A 87 0.38 11.06 15.14
C PHE A 87 -0.14 12.37 15.74
N ASP A 88 -0.09 12.54 17.06
CA ASP A 88 -0.57 13.75 17.75
C ASP A 88 0.24 14.99 17.34
N GLU A 89 1.58 14.85 17.28
CA GLU A 89 2.49 15.90 16.81
C GLU A 89 2.12 16.38 15.40
N TYR A 90 2.01 15.46 14.44
CA TYR A 90 1.77 15.81 13.04
C TYR A 90 0.33 16.24 12.77
N LEU A 91 -0.64 15.70 13.51
CA LEU A 91 -2.02 16.17 13.46
C LEU A 91 -2.10 17.65 13.85
N SER A 92 -1.42 18.07 14.93
CA SER A 92 -1.37 19.48 15.35
C SER A 92 -0.71 20.41 14.33
N GLN A 93 0.14 19.86 13.46
CA GLN A 93 0.82 20.58 12.37
C GLN A 93 0.03 20.55 11.05
N GLY A 94 -1.17 19.95 11.03
CA GLY A 94 -2.05 19.87 9.86
C GLY A 94 -1.66 18.78 8.85
N TYR A 95 -0.90 17.76 9.27
CA TYR A 95 -0.67 16.56 8.47
C TYR A 95 -1.77 15.51 8.73
N ARG A 96 -1.94 14.61 7.76
CA ARG A 96 -2.79 13.41 7.87
C ARG A 96 -2.01 12.15 7.58
N VAL A 97 -2.39 11.04 8.21
CA VAL A 97 -1.85 9.71 7.85
C VAL A 97 -2.41 9.32 6.49
N VAL A 98 -1.53 8.90 5.58
CA VAL A 98 -1.92 8.33 4.27
C VAL A 98 -1.56 6.85 4.17
N GLN A 99 -0.65 6.37 5.02
CA GLN A 99 -0.32 4.96 5.15
C GLN A 99 0.15 4.68 6.59
N VAL A 100 -0.30 3.57 7.16
CA VAL A 100 0.22 3.00 8.41
C VAL A 100 0.33 1.49 8.25
N ASN A 101 1.54 0.98 8.26
CA ASN A 101 1.83 -0.45 8.24
C ASN A 101 2.24 -0.90 9.64
N GLY A 102 1.57 -1.92 10.16
CA GLY A 102 1.96 -2.61 11.39
C GLY A 102 2.72 -3.88 11.03
N TYR A 103 3.71 -4.23 11.84
CA TYR A 103 4.50 -5.43 11.67
C TYR A 103 5.12 -5.82 13.01
N THR A 104 5.63 -7.05 13.08
CA THR A 104 6.09 -7.63 14.34
C THR A 104 7.53 -8.06 14.21
N VAL A 105 8.30 -7.89 15.27
CA VAL A 105 9.66 -8.41 15.39
C VAL A 105 9.78 -9.06 16.76
N GLY A 106 9.94 -10.39 16.79
CA GLY A 106 9.77 -11.14 18.03
C GLY A 106 8.33 -11.04 18.52
N ASP A 107 8.12 -10.65 19.79
CA ASP A 107 6.79 -10.51 20.40
C ASP A 107 6.27 -9.07 20.43
N ASP A 108 6.97 -8.15 19.79
CA ASP A 108 6.70 -6.71 19.82
C ASP A 108 6.18 -6.19 18.49
N ALA A 109 5.08 -5.42 18.54
CA ALA A 109 4.53 -4.72 17.39
C ALA A 109 5.21 -3.37 17.18
N TYR A 110 5.53 -3.11 15.92
CA TYR A 110 6.11 -1.88 15.40
C TYR A 110 5.27 -1.31 14.27
N TYR A 111 5.48 -0.03 13.99
CA TYR A 111 4.76 0.71 12.96
C TYR A 111 5.72 1.49 12.06
N ALA A 112 5.38 1.52 10.78
CA ALA A 112 5.91 2.45 9.80
C ALA A 112 4.75 3.23 9.20
N ALA A 113 4.92 4.52 8.98
CA ALA A 113 3.83 5.36 8.50
C ALA A 113 4.31 6.53 7.64
N ILE A 114 3.39 7.01 6.80
CA ILE A 114 3.56 8.17 5.92
C ILE A 114 2.44 9.15 6.24
N TRP A 115 2.84 10.41 6.41
CA TRP A 115 1.95 11.54 6.60
C TRP A 115 2.17 12.57 5.50
N ASP A 116 1.11 13.25 5.07
CA ASP A 116 1.25 14.43 4.20
C ASP A 116 0.19 15.51 4.48
N LYS A 117 0.32 16.63 3.78
CA LYS A 117 -0.63 17.76 3.82
C LYS A 117 -1.55 17.79 2.60
N SER A 118 -1.76 16.65 1.93
CA SER A 118 -2.69 16.62 0.80
C SER A 118 -4.12 16.90 1.29
N PRO A 119 -4.94 17.62 0.49
CA PRO A 119 -6.31 17.91 0.88
C PRO A 119 -7.11 16.62 1.02
N SER A 120 -8.04 16.61 1.99
CA SER A 120 -8.97 15.50 2.22
C SER A 120 -10.31 16.06 2.65
N ALA A 121 -11.41 15.47 2.15
CA ALA A 121 -12.77 15.82 2.58
C ALA A 121 -13.12 15.27 3.98
N GLY A 122 -12.21 14.48 4.56
CA GLY A 122 -12.33 13.85 5.86
C GLY A 122 -11.53 12.56 5.87
N TRP A 123 -10.79 12.30 6.94
CA TRP A 123 -10.00 11.08 7.08
C TRP A 123 -10.02 10.59 8.52
N VAL A 124 -9.87 9.28 8.70
CA VAL A 124 -9.71 8.64 10.01
C VAL A 124 -8.65 7.55 9.87
N THR A 125 -7.87 7.32 10.93
CA THR A 125 -6.95 6.19 11.02
C THR A 125 -7.04 5.54 12.40
N ARG A 126 -6.75 4.24 12.43
CA ARG A 126 -6.69 3.42 13.64
C ARG A 126 -5.54 2.42 13.48
N HIS A 127 -4.90 2.06 14.60
CA HIS A 127 -3.89 1.02 14.69
C HIS A 127 -4.13 0.16 15.93
N GLY A 128 -3.49 -1.01 16.00
CA GLY A 128 -3.64 -1.93 17.14
C GLY A 128 -5.02 -2.59 17.26
N MET A 129 -5.84 -2.57 16.21
CA MET A 129 -7.21 -3.07 16.28
C MET A 129 -7.25 -4.60 16.26
N THR A 130 -8.13 -5.21 17.06
CA THR A 130 -8.55 -6.61 16.86
C THR A 130 -9.43 -6.74 15.61
N ILE A 131 -9.72 -7.97 15.16
CA ILE A 131 -10.64 -8.21 14.05
C ILE A 131 -12.05 -7.65 14.34
N GLU A 132 -12.55 -7.77 15.56
CA GLU A 132 -13.87 -7.23 15.96
C GLU A 132 -13.87 -5.70 15.92
N SER A 133 -12.78 -5.08 16.39
CA SER A 133 -12.62 -3.62 16.35
C SER A 133 -12.51 -3.12 14.91
N MET A 134 -11.76 -3.83 14.07
CA MET A 134 -11.62 -3.52 12.65
C MET A 134 -12.98 -3.58 11.94
N GLN A 135 -13.75 -4.66 12.14
CA GLN A 135 -15.09 -4.79 11.54
C GLN A 135 -16.05 -3.71 12.04
N LYS A 136 -16.06 -3.45 13.36
CA LYS A 136 -16.89 -2.39 13.96
C LYS A 136 -16.60 -1.03 13.32
N TYR A 137 -15.33 -0.63 13.26
CA TYR A 137 -14.96 0.67 12.69
C TYR A 137 -15.18 0.73 11.18
N PHE A 138 -14.97 -0.37 10.47
CA PHE A 138 -15.30 -0.47 9.06
C PHE A 138 -16.79 -0.16 8.82
N ASP A 139 -17.69 -0.83 9.53
CA ASP A 139 -19.15 -0.62 9.39
C ASP A 139 -19.57 0.78 9.81
N GLU A 140 -18.96 1.33 10.86
CA GLU A 140 -19.22 2.68 11.34
C GLU A 140 -18.80 3.72 10.29
N TYR A 141 -17.56 3.64 9.78
CA TYR A 141 -17.04 4.61 8.83
C TYR A 141 -17.68 4.48 7.45
N LEU A 142 -18.06 3.27 7.04
CA LEU A 142 -18.86 3.07 5.83
C LEU A 142 -20.22 3.79 5.92
N LYS A 143 -20.93 3.70 7.05
CA LYS A 143 -22.20 4.44 7.29
C LYS A 143 -22.01 5.95 7.29
N GLN A 144 -20.82 6.43 7.68
CA GLN A 144 -20.47 7.85 7.66
C GLN A 144 -19.95 8.34 6.30
N GLY A 145 -19.91 7.47 5.28
CA GLY A 145 -19.50 7.79 3.91
C GLY A 145 -17.99 7.80 3.69
N TYR A 146 -17.20 7.14 4.54
CA TYR A 146 -15.78 6.93 4.30
C TYR A 146 -15.54 5.64 3.50
N LYS A 147 -14.47 5.65 2.70
CA LYS A 147 -13.90 4.49 2.01
C LYS A 147 -12.60 4.07 2.71
N LEU A 148 -12.41 2.77 2.90
CA LEU A 148 -11.12 2.23 3.32
C LEU A 148 -10.11 2.42 2.18
N THR A 149 -8.98 3.07 2.43
CA THR A 149 -7.95 3.38 1.41
C THR A 149 -6.63 2.67 1.65
N HIS A 150 -6.38 2.19 2.87
CA HIS A 150 -5.21 1.42 3.25
C HIS A 150 -5.56 0.47 4.39
N ILE A 151 -5.07 -0.76 4.32
CA ILE A 151 -5.17 -1.75 5.39
C ILE A 151 -3.85 -2.50 5.56
N SER A 152 -3.49 -2.79 6.81
CA SER A 152 -2.34 -3.62 7.14
C SER A 152 -2.70 -4.57 8.27
N GLY A 153 -2.40 -5.86 8.07
CA GLY A 153 -2.54 -6.91 9.07
C GLY A 153 -1.17 -7.30 9.64
N TYR A 154 -1.13 -7.74 10.90
CA TYR A 154 0.07 -8.25 11.56
C TYR A 154 -0.32 -9.08 12.78
N GLU A 155 0.55 -9.97 13.21
CA GLU A 155 0.38 -10.76 14.43
C GLU A 155 0.94 -10.02 15.64
N LEU A 156 0.26 -10.04 16.78
CA LEU A 156 0.85 -9.66 18.05
C LEU A 156 0.55 -10.75 19.08
N LYS A 157 1.57 -11.54 19.43
CA LYS A 157 1.48 -12.64 20.41
C LYS A 157 0.41 -13.67 20.05
N GLY A 158 0.44 -14.16 18.81
CA GLY A 158 -0.56 -15.12 18.27
C GLY A 158 -1.92 -14.52 17.94
N GLU A 159 -2.14 -13.22 18.17
CA GLU A 159 -3.41 -12.59 17.83
C GLU A 159 -3.30 -11.66 16.61
N GLU A 160 -4.27 -11.75 15.71
CA GLU A 160 -4.39 -10.85 14.58
C GLU A 160 -4.63 -9.40 15.03
N ARG A 161 -3.94 -8.47 14.39
CA ARG A 161 -4.07 -7.03 14.59
C ARG A 161 -4.10 -6.28 13.26
N PHE A 162 -4.76 -5.13 13.28
CA PHE A 162 -4.91 -4.28 12.10
C PHE A 162 -4.53 -2.82 12.34
N ALA A 163 -4.03 -2.20 11.28
CA ALA A 163 -3.96 -0.76 11.12
C ALA A 163 -4.60 -0.36 9.78
N ALA A 164 -5.29 0.77 9.74
CA ALA A 164 -6.06 1.18 8.57
C ALA A 164 -6.22 2.70 8.46
N VAL A 165 -6.48 3.14 7.23
CA VAL A 165 -6.81 4.52 6.88
C VAL A 165 -8.12 4.52 6.10
N TRP A 166 -9.03 5.42 6.48
CA TRP A 166 -10.29 5.67 5.80
C TRP A 166 -10.34 7.13 5.37
N GLU A 167 -10.88 7.39 4.18
CA GLU A 167 -11.03 8.73 3.62
C GLU A 167 -12.41 8.93 3.01
N LYS A 168 -12.95 10.14 3.11
CA LYS A 168 -14.12 10.55 2.32
C LYS A 168 -13.66 10.89 0.91
N THR A 169 -14.22 10.19 -0.07
CA THR A 169 -14.03 10.48 -1.49
C THR A 169 -15.36 10.89 -2.11
N ASN A 170 -15.33 11.86 -3.03
CA ASN A 170 -16.49 12.27 -3.83
C ASN A 170 -16.39 11.70 -5.26
N ASP A 171 -15.64 10.61 -5.43
CA ASP A 171 -15.34 10.01 -6.73
C ASP A 171 -16.48 9.09 -7.23
N HIS A 172 -17.39 8.69 -6.33
CA HIS A 172 -18.48 7.74 -6.61
C HIS A 172 -17.99 6.41 -7.22
N ILE A 173 -16.74 6.04 -6.96
CA ILE A 173 -16.13 4.82 -7.51
C ILE A 173 -16.55 3.64 -6.65
N ALA A 174 -17.22 2.66 -7.26
CA ALA A 174 -17.57 1.40 -6.61
C ALA A 174 -16.29 0.69 -6.11
N TRP A 175 -16.31 0.22 -4.86
CA TRP A 175 -15.16 -0.40 -4.22
C TRP A 175 -15.59 -1.54 -3.28
N LEU A 176 -14.65 -2.43 -2.99
CA LEU A 176 -14.80 -3.58 -2.11
C LEU A 176 -13.49 -3.77 -1.33
N SER A 177 -13.57 -4.28 -0.10
CA SER A 177 -12.39 -4.66 0.68
C SER A 177 -12.65 -5.89 1.52
N TYR A 178 -11.61 -6.71 1.69
CA TYR A 178 -11.65 -7.92 2.51
C TYR A 178 -10.32 -8.07 3.27
N ALA A 179 -10.38 -8.65 4.45
CA ALA A 179 -9.23 -9.04 5.27
C ALA A 179 -9.38 -10.51 5.68
N ASN A 180 -8.37 -11.07 6.35
CA ASN A 180 -8.37 -12.44 6.87
C ASN A 180 -8.67 -13.49 5.78
N MET A 181 -8.10 -13.29 4.58
CA MET A 181 -8.25 -14.24 3.48
C MET A 181 -7.04 -15.16 3.42
N THR A 182 -7.25 -16.47 3.37
CA THR A 182 -6.19 -17.39 2.95
C THR A 182 -5.75 -17.08 1.51
N SER A 183 -4.58 -17.59 1.09
CA SER A 183 -4.09 -17.43 -0.28
C SER A 183 -5.11 -17.88 -1.34
N ALA A 184 -5.82 -18.99 -1.08
CA ALA A 184 -6.83 -19.53 -1.99
C ALA A 184 -8.09 -18.64 -2.06
N GLU A 185 -8.55 -18.12 -0.92
CA GLU A 185 -9.70 -17.20 -0.88
C GLU A 185 -9.37 -15.86 -1.53
N TYR A 186 -8.17 -15.33 -1.28
CA TYR A 186 -7.68 -14.12 -1.95
C TYR A 186 -7.67 -14.32 -3.47
N GLN A 187 -7.10 -15.43 -3.97
CA GLN A 187 -7.04 -15.71 -5.41
C GLN A 187 -8.45 -15.85 -6.02
N SER A 188 -9.35 -16.58 -5.35
CA SER A 188 -10.73 -16.75 -5.81
C SER A 188 -11.47 -15.42 -5.92
N ARG A 189 -11.34 -14.55 -4.90
CA ARG A 189 -11.92 -13.20 -4.92
C ARG A 189 -11.27 -12.30 -5.96
N PHE A 190 -9.95 -12.34 -6.09
CA PHE A 190 -9.22 -11.60 -7.10
C PHE A 190 -9.73 -11.94 -8.51
N ASP A 191 -9.82 -13.23 -8.85
CA ASP A 191 -10.30 -13.69 -10.16
C ASP A 191 -11.75 -13.29 -10.41
N LYS A 192 -12.60 -13.36 -9.37
CA LYS A 192 -13.98 -12.89 -9.44
C LYS A 192 -14.04 -11.39 -9.71
N TYR A 193 -13.32 -10.57 -8.94
CA TYR A 193 -13.43 -9.12 -9.03
C TYR A 193 -12.82 -8.56 -10.32
N VAL A 194 -11.76 -9.18 -10.84
CA VAL A 194 -11.26 -8.88 -12.20
C VAL A 194 -12.34 -9.11 -13.25
N LYS A 195 -13.07 -10.25 -13.19
CA LYS A 195 -14.19 -10.52 -14.10
C LYS A 195 -15.35 -9.53 -13.95
N ASP A 196 -15.60 -9.05 -12.72
CA ASP A 196 -16.64 -8.08 -12.41
C ASP A 196 -16.24 -6.61 -12.72
N GLY A 197 -15.05 -6.41 -13.30
CA GLY A 197 -14.54 -5.12 -13.76
C GLY A 197 -13.90 -4.25 -12.67
N TYR A 198 -13.51 -4.85 -11.54
CA TYR A 198 -12.70 -4.19 -10.52
C TYR A 198 -11.20 -4.41 -10.77
N ARG A 199 -10.38 -3.52 -10.21
CA ARG A 199 -8.92 -3.64 -10.13
C ARG A 199 -8.47 -3.61 -8.68
N LEU A 200 -7.38 -4.32 -8.38
CA LEU A 200 -6.70 -4.20 -7.10
C LEU A 200 -6.12 -2.78 -6.96
N VAL A 201 -6.21 -2.21 -5.77
CA VAL A 201 -5.60 -0.90 -5.44
C VAL A 201 -4.70 -0.95 -4.22
N ASP A 202 -4.94 -1.88 -3.30
CA ASP A 202 -4.13 -2.11 -2.11
C ASP A 202 -4.11 -3.61 -1.77
N VAL A 203 -2.98 -4.10 -1.26
CA VAL A 203 -2.80 -5.48 -0.80
C VAL A 203 -1.75 -5.55 0.29
N ASP A 204 -2.06 -6.27 1.35
CA ASP A 204 -1.16 -6.58 2.43
C ASP A 204 -1.22 -8.07 2.74
N GLY A 205 -0.05 -8.72 2.75
CA GLY A 205 0.10 -10.08 3.26
C GLY A 205 0.59 -10.01 4.70
N TYR A 206 0.16 -10.96 5.53
CA TYR A 206 0.61 -11.06 6.91
C TYR A 206 0.47 -12.49 7.40
N GLN A 207 1.18 -12.82 8.47
CA GLN A 207 1.09 -14.11 9.13
C GLN A 207 0.40 -13.95 10.48
N VAL A 208 -0.38 -14.95 10.88
CA VAL A 208 -0.85 -15.17 12.25
C VAL A 208 -0.72 -16.68 12.54
N ASP A 209 -0.03 -17.06 13.62
CA ASP A 209 0.16 -18.45 14.05
C ASP A 209 0.64 -19.36 12.90
N ASP A 210 1.70 -18.94 12.18
CA ASP A 210 2.26 -19.64 11.01
C ASP A 210 1.31 -19.80 9.80
N HIS A 211 0.15 -19.15 9.81
CA HIS A 211 -0.78 -19.11 8.69
C HIS A 211 -0.74 -17.75 7.99
N VAL A 212 -0.58 -17.77 6.66
CA VAL A 212 -0.54 -16.56 5.84
C VAL A 212 -1.96 -16.14 5.45
N TYR A 213 -2.26 -14.87 5.70
CA TYR A 213 -3.49 -14.19 5.34
C TYR A 213 -3.21 -12.97 4.46
N TYR A 214 -4.26 -12.50 3.78
CA TYR A 214 -4.23 -11.32 2.95
C TYR A 214 -5.39 -10.38 3.30
N ALA A 215 -5.09 -9.09 3.26
CA ALA A 215 -6.06 -8.02 3.18
C ALA A 215 -5.89 -7.29 1.85
N ALA A 216 -7.00 -6.86 1.24
CA ALA A 216 -6.96 -6.20 -0.05
C ALA A 216 -8.16 -5.30 -0.28
N ILE A 217 -7.94 -4.29 -1.12
CA ILE A 217 -8.93 -3.31 -1.55
C ILE A 217 -8.98 -3.34 -3.08
N TRP A 218 -10.19 -3.37 -3.62
CA TRP A 218 -10.48 -3.29 -5.04
C TRP A 218 -11.42 -2.14 -5.34
N ASP A 219 -11.30 -1.51 -6.51
CA ASP A 219 -12.27 -0.54 -6.98
C ASP A 219 -12.43 -0.53 -8.50
N LYS A 220 -13.38 0.26 -9.00
CA LYS A 220 -13.64 0.45 -10.44
C LYS A 220 -12.99 1.72 -11.02
N SER A 221 -11.94 2.23 -10.40
CA SER A 221 -11.23 3.40 -10.91
C SER A 221 -10.54 3.08 -12.24
N ALA A 222 -10.41 4.09 -13.10
CA ALA A 222 -9.64 3.95 -14.34
C ALA A 222 -8.17 3.66 -14.03
N SER A 223 -7.55 2.80 -14.84
CA SER A 223 -6.15 2.43 -14.75
C SER A 223 -5.63 2.02 -16.12
N GLY A 224 -4.32 2.20 -16.35
CA GLY A 224 -3.64 1.48 -17.42
C GLY A 224 -3.57 -0.03 -17.15
N ALA A 225 -2.95 -0.77 -18.07
CA ALA A 225 -2.73 -2.20 -17.92
C ALA A 225 -2.02 -2.50 -16.59
N TRP A 226 -2.43 -3.55 -15.90
CA TRP A 226 -1.90 -3.84 -14.57
C TRP A 226 -1.72 -5.34 -14.35
N VAL A 227 -0.82 -5.68 -13.44
CA VAL A 227 -0.54 -7.05 -13.03
C VAL A 227 -0.35 -7.08 -11.52
N ALA A 228 -0.97 -8.04 -10.84
CA ALA A 228 -0.75 -8.30 -9.42
C ALA A 228 -0.23 -9.72 -9.20
N ARG A 229 0.62 -9.90 -8.18
CA ARG A 229 1.14 -11.19 -7.72
C ARG A 229 1.22 -11.18 -6.20
N HIS A 230 1.03 -12.33 -5.57
CA HIS A 230 1.17 -12.54 -4.13
C HIS A 230 1.90 -13.86 -3.87
N GLY A 231 2.39 -14.05 -2.64
CA GLY A 231 3.07 -15.29 -2.24
C GLY A 231 4.44 -15.50 -2.88
N LEU A 232 5.05 -14.46 -3.45
CA LEU A 232 6.34 -14.59 -4.13
C LEU A 232 7.48 -14.70 -3.10
N ASP A 233 8.37 -15.65 -3.26
CA ASP A 233 9.67 -15.62 -2.59
C ASP A 233 10.57 -14.52 -3.20
N SER A 234 11.72 -14.24 -2.58
CA SER A 234 12.61 -13.17 -3.05
C SER A 234 13.10 -13.37 -4.50
N PRO A 235 13.57 -14.56 -4.94
CA PRO A 235 13.94 -14.76 -6.34
C PRO A 235 12.78 -14.55 -7.32
N SER A 236 11.58 -15.04 -7.00
CA SER A 236 10.40 -14.90 -7.87
C SER A 236 9.91 -13.46 -7.90
N PHE A 237 9.94 -12.75 -6.77
CA PHE A 237 9.63 -11.32 -6.72
C PHE A 237 10.62 -10.51 -7.56
N GLN A 238 11.93 -10.78 -7.43
CA GLN A 238 12.95 -10.09 -8.21
C GLN A 238 12.75 -10.31 -9.72
N ALA A 239 12.48 -11.55 -10.14
CA ALA A 239 12.21 -11.87 -11.54
C ALA A 239 10.95 -11.15 -12.07
N ALA A 240 9.87 -11.11 -11.27
CA ALA A 240 8.65 -10.38 -11.62
C ALA A 240 8.92 -8.86 -11.71
N PHE A 241 9.64 -8.31 -10.73
CA PHE A 241 10.01 -6.91 -10.67
C PHE A 241 10.80 -6.47 -11.92
N ASP A 242 11.86 -7.20 -12.26
CA ASP A 242 12.72 -6.88 -13.40
C ASP A 242 11.97 -7.01 -14.73
N LYS A 243 11.13 -8.05 -14.85
CA LYS A 243 10.25 -8.23 -16.02
C LYS A 243 9.30 -7.04 -16.19
N TYR A 244 8.51 -6.72 -15.18
CA TYR A 244 7.48 -5.69 -15.29
C TYR A 244 8.09 -4.29 -15.43
N LYS A 245 9.23 -4.03 -14.77
CA LYS A 245 9.99 -2.80 -14.98
C LYS A 245 10.48 -2.66 -16.43
N LYS A 246 11.01 -3.74 -17.03
CA LYS A 246 11.42 -3.77 -18.45
C LYS A 246 10.24 -3.56 -19.42
N GLU A 247 9.06 -4.05 -19.06
CA GLU A 247 7.82 -3.88 -19.84
C GLU A 247 7.14 -2.50 -19.66
N GLY A 248 7.74 -1.63 -18.83
CA GLY A 248 7.29 -0.26 -18.59
C GLY A 248 6.22 -0.10 -17.50
N TYR A 249 6.01 -1.12 -16.67
CA TYR A 249 5.14 -1.01 -15.49
C TYR A 249 5.87 -0.39 -14.30
N VAL A 250 5.09 0.25 -13.42
CA VAL A 250 5.52 0.84 -12.15
C VAL A 250 4.93 0.02 -11.00
N LEU A 251 5.75 -0.34 -10.01
CA LEU A 251 5.25 -0.95 -8.77
C LEU A 251 4.50 0.12 -7.96
N ARG A 252 3.24 -0.15 -7.61
CA ARG A 252 2.32 0.81 -6.96
C ARG A 252 1.87 0.39 -5.56
N ALA A 253 1.65 -0.89 -5.33
CA ALA A 253 1.46 -1.48 -4.00
C ALA A 253 2.53 -2.55 -3.77
N PHE A 254 3.07 -2.62 -2.56
CA PHE A 254 4.16 -3.52 -2.22
C PHE A 254 4.09 -3.89 -0.73
N SER A 255 3.88 -5.17 -0.46
CA SER A 255 3.84 -5.74 0.89
C SER A 255 4.91 -6.82 1.00
N GLY A 256 5.72 -6.74 2.05
CA GLY A 256 6.62 -7.79 2.51
C GLY A 256 6.09 -8.36 3.82
N TYR A 257 6.15 -9.69 3.97
CA TYR A 257 5.58 -10.38 5.12
C TYR A 257 6.22 -11.75 5.35
N ASN A 258 5.93 -12.35 6.50
CA ASN A 258 6.46 -13.65 6.90
C ASN A 258 5.59 -14.80 6.40
N SER A 259 6.23 -15.93 6.10
CA SER A 259 5.63 -17.25 5.92
C SER A 259 6.55 -18.25 6.59
N GLY A 260 6.22 -18.62 7.83
CA GLY A 260 7.16 -19.12 8.82
C GLY A 260 8.33 -18.15 8.98
N LYS A 261 9.55 -18.68 8.85
CA LYS A 261 10.79 -17.90 8.96
C LYS A 261 11.22 -17.20 7.66
N GLU A 262 10.50 -17.46 6.57
CA GLU A 262 10.85 -16.94 5.26
C GLU A 262 10.07 -15.68 4.93
N ASP A 263 10.70 -14.75 4.21
CA ASP A 263 10.03 -13.58 3.67
C ASP A 263 9.28 -13.91 2.36
N ARG A 264 8.11 -13.29 2.19
CA ARG A 264 7.26 -13.33 1.00
C ARG A 264 6.82 -11.93 0.60
N TYR A 265 6.41 -11.80 -0.66
CA TYR A 265 6.07 -10.53 -1.27
C TYR A 265 4.77 -10.58 -2.05
N ALA A 266 3.99 -9.51 -1.93
CA ALA A 266 2.87 -9.19 -2.80
C ALA A 266 3.10 -7.82 -3.46
N GLY A 267 2.73 -7.71 -4.74
CA GLY A 267 2.97 -6.52 -5.53
C GLY A 267 1.88 -6.27 -6.57
N LEU A 268 1.62 -4.98 -6.81
CA LEU A 268 0.76 -4.48 -7.88
C LEU A 268 1.58 -3.58 -8.80
N TRP A 269 1.70 -3.97 -10.07
CA TRP A 269 2.37 -3.21 -11.13
C TRP A 269 1.33 -2.60 -12.05
N ILE A 270 1.46 -1.31 -12.38
CA ILE A 270 0.56 -0.59 -13.28
C ILE A 270 1.38 0.09 -14.37
N LYS A 271 0.96 -0.04 -15.62
CA LYS A 271 1.51 0.65 -16.77
C LYS A 271 0.88 2.05 -16.86
N PRO A 272 1.67 3.14 -16.74
CA PRO A 272 1.15 4.51 -16.81
C PRO A 272 0.61 4.90 -18.18
#